data_AF-A0A7K4B8W9-F1
#
_entry.id   AF-A0A7K4B8W9-F1
#
_cell.length_a   1.000
_cell.length_b   1.000
_cell.length_c   1.000
_cell.angle_alpha   90.00
_cell.angle_beta   90.00
_cell.angle_gamma   90.00
#
_symmetry.space_group_name_H-M   'P 1'
#
loop_
_entity.id
_entity.type
_entity.pdbx_description
1 polymer ?
#
loop_
_entity_poly.entity_id
_entity_poly.type
_entity_poly.pdbx_seq_one_letter_code
_entity_poly.pdbx_strand_id
1 'polypeptide(L)' 'MGSAREHFGHDPRAAGRQAAKDMKEGRIDKNELKARYEDAKFIGCGEDFKEGYGEEATK' A
#
# COMPACT_ATOMS: atom_id res chain seq x y z
N MET A 1 2.36 -3.35 -18.84
CA MET A 1 1.46 -2.49 -18.04
C MET A 1 0.59 -3.42 -17.22
N GLY A 2 1.02 -3.76 -16.00
CA GLY A 2 0.23 -4.62 -15.11
C GLY A 2 -0.92 -3.81 -14.52
N SER A 3 -2.11 -4.41 -14.45
CA SER A 3 -3.26 -3.74 -13.84
C SER A 3 -3.01 -3.49 -12.34
N ALA A 4 -3.69 -2.51 -11.73
CA ALA A 4 -3.76 -2.29 -10.27
C ALA A 4 -3.82 -3.61 -9.48
N ARG A 5 -4.64 -4.53 -9.96
CA ARG A 5 -4.86 -5.88 -9.41
C ARG A 5 -3.63 -6.81 -9.44
N GLU A 6 -2.66 -6.57 -10.31
CA GLU A 6 -1.36 -7.29 -10.35
C GLU A 6 -0.31 -6.65 -9.43
N HIS A 7 -0.40 -5.34 -9.16
CA HIS A 7 0.53 -4.63 -8.28
C HIS A 7 0.22 -4.80 -6.79
N PHE A 8 -1.07 -4.94 -6.42
CA PHE A 8 -1.47 -5.16 -5.03
C PHE A 8 -1.31 -6.61 -4.56
N GLY A 9 -1.04 -7.53 -5.48
CA GLY A 9 -1.12 -8.96 -5.20
C GLY A 9 -2.51 -9.34 -4.70
N HIS A 10 -2.69 -10.60 -4.33
CA HIS A 10 -3.97 -11.12 -3.83
C HIS A 10 -4.44 -10.45 -2.51
N ASP A 11 -3.62 -9.58 -1.89
CA ASP A 11 -3.84 -9.02 -0.55
C ASP A 11 -3.45 -7.52 -0.42
N PRO A 12 -4.41 -6.58 -0.50
CA PRO A 12 -4.17 -5.15 -0.30
C PRO A 12 -3.59 -4.79 1.07
N ARG A 13 -3.89 -5.58 2.10
CA ARG A 13 -3.31 -5.43 3.44
C ARG A 13 -1.79 -5.70 3.47
N ALA A 14 -1.33 -6.69 2.70
CA ALA A 14 0.09 -6.96 2.57
C ALA A 14 0.82 -5.82 1.85
N ALA A 15 0.19 -5.25 0.81
CA ALA A 15 0.71 -4.06 0.13
C ALA A 15 0.81 -2.85 1.07
N GLY A 16 -0.17 -2.66 1.97
CA GLY A 16 -0.12 -1.65 3.02
C GLY A 16 1.09 -1.81 3.95
N ARG A 17 1.31 -3.02 4.47
CA ARG A 17 2.50 -3.34 5.30
C ARG A 17 3.81 -3.10 4.57
N GLN A 18 3.89 -3.55 3.31
CA GLN A 18 5.09 -3.35 2.49
C GLN A 18 5.35 -1.87 2.24
N ALA A 19 4.32 -1.07 1.97
CA ALA A 19 4.47 0.36 1.78
C ALA A 19 4.90 1.08 3.08
N ALA A 20 4.48 0.62 4.25
CA ALA A 20 5.00 1.13 5.53
C ALA A 20 6.50 0.82 5.71
N LYS A 21 6.93 -0.41 5.39
CA LYS A 21 8.36 -0.78 5.38
C LYS A 21 9.15 0.05 4.38
N ASP A 22 8.69 0.12 3.14
CA ASP A 22 9.36 0.88 2.09
C ASP A 22 9.50 2.36 2.49
N MET A 23 8.51 2.95 3.16
CA MET A 23 8.58 4.35 3.62
C MET A 23 9.51 4.52 4.83
N LYS A 24 9.53 3.54 5.75
CA LYS A 24 10.47 3.49 6.89
C LYS A 24 11.92 3.29 6.43
N GLU A 25 12.13 2.52 5.36
CA GLU A 25 13.43 2.30 4.72
C GLU A 25 13.83 3.43 3.75
N GLY A 26 12.94 4.41 3.50
CA GLY A 26 13.19 5.51 2.55
C GLY A 26 13.24 5.08 1.08
N ARG A 27 12.67 3.90 0.75
CA ARG A 27 12.59 3.34 -0.62
C ARG A 27 11.46 3.98 -1.42
N ILE A 28 10.40 4.44 -0.74
CA ILE A 28 9.30 5.20 -1.33
C ILE A 28 9.05 6.47 -0.53
N ASP A 29 8.59 7.51 -1.22
CA ASP A 29 8.20 8.77 -0.58
C ASP A 29 6.68 8.82 -0.35
N LYS A 30 6.20 9.83 0.39
CA LYS A 30 4.78 10.04 0.68
C LYS A 30 3.93 10.13 -0.58
N ASN A 31 4.49 10.66 -1.66
CA ASN A 31 3.78 10.79 -2.93
C ASN A 31 3.53 9.43 -3.60
N GLU A 32 4.50 8.52 -3.51
CA GLU A 32 4.40 7.17 -4.07
C GLU A 32 3.53 6.26 -3.19
N LEU A 33 3.61 6.42 -1.87
CA LEU A 33 2.65 5.82 -0.93
C LEU A 33 1.22 6.26 -1.25
N LYS A 34 1.00 7.55 -1.53
CA LYS A 34 -0.32 8.08 -1.89
C LYS A 34 -0.82 7.49 -3.22
N ALA A 35 0.04 7.39 -4.23
CA ALA A 35 -0.33 6.77 -5.51
C ALA A 35 -0.77 5.31 -5.32
N ARG A 36 -0.02 4.53 -4.51
CA ARG A 36 -0.42 3.16 -4.15
C ARG A 36 -1.76 3.14 -3.41
N TYR A 37 -1.96 4.04 -2.44
CA TYR A 37 -3.22 4.12 -1.72
C TYR A 37 -4.42 4.48 -2.62
N GLU A 38 -4.23 5.39 -3.57
CA GLU A 38 -5.28 5.76 -4.54
C GLU A 38 -5.61 4.62 -5.49
N ASP A 39 -4.61 3.86 -5.93
CA ASP A 39 -4.80 2.65 -6.74
C ASP A 39 -5.56 1.56 -5.96
N ALA A 40 -5.22 1.35 -4.67
CA ALA A 40 -5.96 0.48 -3.77
C ALA A 40 -7.41 0.95 -3.56
N LYS A 41 -7.63 2.26 -3.40
CA LYS A 41 -8.98 2.85 -3.32
C LYS A 41 -9.79 2.62 -4.59
N PHE A 42 -9.16 2.76 -5.75
CA PHE A 42 -9.81 2.59 -7.04
C PHE A 42 -10.40 1.19 -7.23
N ILE A 43 -9.74 0.17 -6.68
CA ILE A 43 -10.20 -1.23 -6.70
C ILE A 43 -11.10 -1.62 -5.50
N GLY A 44 -11.45 -0.67 -4.62
CA GLY A 44 -12.30 -0.92 -3.45
C GLY A 44 -11.57 -1.49 -2.23
N CYS A 45 -10.24 -1.49 -2.23
CA CYS A 45 -9.38 -2.07 -1.18
C CYS A 45 -8.62 -1.02 -0.36
N GLY A 46 -9.07 0.24 -0.39
CA GLY A 46 -8.38 1.34 0.29
C GLY A 46 -8.31 1.14 1.82
N GLU A 47 -9.35 0.62 2.46
CA GLU A 47 -9.33 0.41 3.91
C GLU A 47 -8.35 -0.69 4.34
N ASP A 48 -8.32 -1.84 3.66
CA ASP A 48 -7.36 -2.91 3.93
C ASP A 48 -5.90 -2.46 3.79
N PHE A 49 -5.62 -1.67 2.76
CA PHE A 49 -4.28 -1.09 2.58
C PHE A 49 -3.91 -0.18 3.74
N LYS A 50 -4.83 0.71 4.16
CA LYS A 50 -4.60 1.62 5.28
C LYS A 50 -4.40 0.86 6.59
N GLU A 51 -5.17 -0.20 6.82
CA GLU A 51 -5.07 -1.05 8.01
C GLU A 51 -3.71 -1.75 8.06
N GLY A 52 -3.30 -2.41 6.97
CA GLY A 52 -1.99 -3.05 6.89
C GLY A 52 -0.83 -2.05 7.04
N TYR A 53 -0.95 -0.87 6.44
CA TYR A 53 0.04 0.20 6.62
C TYR A 53 0.11 0.66 8.09
N GLY A 54 -1.03 0.87 8.75
CA GLY A 54 -1.09 1.28 10.15
C GLY A 54 -0.53 0.24 11.12
N GLU A 55 -0.80 -1.05 10.90
CA GLU A 55 -0.25 -2.14 11.71
C GLU A 55 1.29 -2.15 11.72
N GLU A 56 1.92 -1.97 10.57
CA GLU A 56 3.38 -2.00 10.45
C GLU A 56 4.02 -0.64 10.80
N ALA A 57 3.36 0.48 10.50
CA ALA A 57 3.84 1.81 10.87
C ALA A 57 3.81 2.05 12.39
N THR A 58 2.93 1.36 13.12
CA THR A 58 2.82 1.49 14.59
C THR A 58 3.71 0.49 15.36
N LYS A 59 4.48 -0.35 14.66
CA LYS A 59 5.35 -1.40 15.22
C LYS A 59 6.84 -1.03 15.21
#